data_AF-A0A7J8P923-F1
#
_entry.id   AF-A0A7J8P923-F1
#
_cell.length_a   1.000
_cell.length_b   1.000
_cell.length_c   1.000
_cell.angle_alpha   90.00
_cell.angle_beta   90.00
_cell.angle_gamma   90.00
#
_symmetry.space_group_name_H-M   'P 1'
#
loop_
_entity.id
_entity.type
_entity.pdbx_description
1 polymer ?
#
loop_
_entity_poly.entity_id
_entity_poly.type
_entity_poly.pdbx_seq_one_letter_code
_entity_poly.pdbx_strand_id
1 'polypeptide(L)'
;FLLLWFADDPDVPQVQHYRNFLKEHVVFKEAVPIKNPVVISKIHQAYRVGYLKVRILNDVVLARVLDEATVASLNSMIHSNNAIVISLLKDDSTFIQELFTRLRSPTTSAESKKNLVYFLREFCSLSKSLQMVQQLQLFRDLINEGIFDIISDALQSQDKKLVLTG
;
A
#
# COMPACT_ATOMS: atom_id res chain seq x y z
N PHE A 1 -5.28 1.13 1.05
CA PHE A 1 -3.97 0.81 1.66
C PHE A 1 -2.95 0.22 0.67
N LEU A 2 -3.33 -0.09 -0.56
CA LEU A 2 -2.50 0.18 -1.77
C LEU A 2 -3.17 1.28 -2.61
N LEU A 3 -3.87 2.19 -1.94
CA LEU A 3 -4.93 3.02 -2.53
C LEU A 3 -4.76 4.51 -2.42
N LEU A 4 -3.74 4.97 -1.70
CA LEU A 4 -3.46 6.40 -1.67
C LEU A 4 -2.68 6.85 -2.92
N TRP A 5 -2.29 5.91 -3.81
CA TRP A 5 -1.73 6.21 -5.13
C TRP A 5 -2.75 6.32 -6.26
N PHE A 6 -4.04 6.27 -5.94
CA PHE A 6 -5.15 6.45 -6.91
C PHE A 6 -6.12 7.57 -6.56
N ALA A 7 -5.90 8.25 -5.44
CA ALA A 7 -6.81 9.29 -4.96
C ALA A 7 -6.26 10.71 -5.14
N ASP A 8 -5.00 10.87 -5.58
CA ASP A 8 -4.40 12.18 -5.89
C ASP A 8 -4.52 12.50 -7.40
N ASP A 9 -5.70 12.24 -7.96
CA ASP A 9 -6.13 12.91 -9.19
C ASP A 9 -7.36 13.76 -8.83
N PRO A 10 -7.18 15.08 -8.59
CA PRO A 10 -8.27 15.97 -8.19
C PRO A 10 -9.32 16.18 -9.31
N ASP A 11 -9.07 15.64 -10.50
CA ASP A 11 -9.92 15.77 -11.69
C ASP A 11 -10.72 14.50 -12.03
N VAL A 12 -10.83 13.50 -11.15
CA VAL A 12 -11.69 12.34 -11.44
C VAL A 12 -13.15 12.81 -11.49
N PRO A 13 -13.77 12.87 -12.68
CA PRO A 13 -15.17 13.27 -12.78
C PRO A 13 -15.99 12.22 -12.04
N GLN A 14 -17.17 12.56 -11.54
CA GLN A 14 -18.10 11.54 -11.04
C GLN A 14 -18.52 10.62 -12.19
N VAL A 15 -17.72 9.60 -12.50
CA VAL A 15 -17.93 8.77 -13.68
C VAL A 15 -19.05 7.77 -13.40
N GLN A 16 -20.19 7.98 -14.08
CA GLN A 16 -21.37 7.12 -14.11
C GLN A 16 -21.10 5.68 -14.63
N HIS A 17 -19.90 5.39 -15.15
CA HIS A 17 -19.50 4.10 -15.72
C HIS A 17 -18.48 3.34 -14.85
N TYR A 18 -18.96 2.84 -13.71
CA TYR A 18 -18.22 2.11 -12.67
C TYR A 18 -17.45 0.86 -13.13
N ARG A 19 -18.01 0.05 -14.05
CA ARG A 19 -17.38 -1.18 -14.55
C ARG A 19 -16.14 -0.92 -15.40
N ASN A 20 -16.11 0.20 -16.12
CA ASN A 20 -15.00 0.57 -16.98
C ASN A 20 -13.91 1.26 -16.16
N PHE A 21 -14.26 2.07 -15.16
CA PHE A 21 -13.28 2.68 -14.25
C PHE A 21 -12.40 1.65 -13.51
N LEU A 22 -12.99 0.58 -12.97
CA LEU A 22 -12.22 -0.49 -12.31
C LEU A 22 -11.33 -1.29 -13.27
N LYS A 23 -11.63 -1.29 -14.57
CA LYS A 23 -10.84 -1.98 -15.61
C LYS A 23 -9.81 -1.08 -16.27
N GLU A 24 -10.08 0.22 -16.39
CA GLU A 24 -9.31 1.16 -17.21
C GLU A 24 -8.51 2.19 -16.38
N HIS A 25 -8.92 2.50 -15.15
CA HIS A 25 -8.33 3.60 -14.35
C HIS A 25 -7.56 3.15 -13.10
N VAL A 26 -7.40 1.84 -12.90
CA VAL A 26 -6.57 1.29 -11.81
C VAL A 26 -5.19 0.92 -12.37
N VAL A 27 -4.41 1.93 -12.74
CA VAL A 27 -2.98 1.83 -13.08
C VAL A 27 -2.17 1.41 -11.85
N PHE A 28 -2.02 0.10 -11.62
CA PHE A 28 -1.25 -0.42 -10.50
C PHE A 28 0.19 0.11 -10.58
N LYS A 29 0.49 1.16 -9.81
CA LYS A 29 1.83 1.76 -9.75
C LYS A 29 2.70 0.89 -8.84
N GLU A 30 3.33 -0.09 -9.45
CA GLU A 30 4.36 -0.91 -8.81
C GLU A 30 5.63 -0.07 -8.61
N ALA A 31 5.96 0.24 -7.35
CA ALA A 31 7.26 0.82 -7.04
C ALA A 31 8.38 -0.22 -7.28
N VAL A 32 8.07 -1.49 -7.03
CA VAL A 32 8.92 -2.66 -7.30
C VAL A 32 8.03 -3.73 -7.95
N PRO A 33 8.44 -4.34 -9.08
CA PRO A 33 7.64 -5.35 -9.75
C PRO A 33 7.31 -6.54 -8.84
N ILE A 34 6.02 -6.85 -8.69
CA ILE A 34 5.57 -8.00 -7.89
C ILE A 34 5.36 -9.18 -8.83
N LYS A 35 6.19 -10.21 -8.73
CA LYS A 35 6.11 -11.39 -9.63
C LYS A 35 5.10 -12.43 -9.16
N ASN A 36 4.76 -12.44 -7.87
CA ASN A 36 3.91 -13.48 -7.29
C ASN A 36 2.43 -13.19 -7.58
N PRO A 37 1.74 -14.04 -8.38
CA PRO A 37 0.34 -13.81 -8.75
C PRO A 37 -0.63 -13.89 -7.56
N VAL A 38 -0.27 -14.61 -6.50
CA VAL A 38 -1.05 -14.67 -5.26
C VAL A 38 -1.05 -13.31 -4.57
N VAL A 39 0.11 -12.66 -4.51
CA VAL A 39 0.25 -11.31 -3.93
C VAL A 39 -0.62 -10.33 -4.72
N ILE A 40 -0.49 -10.32 -6.06
CA ILE A 40 -1.28 -9.46 -6.95
C ILE A 40 -2.79 -9.69 -6.73
N SER A 41 -3.23 -10.95 -6.70
CA SER A 41 -4.63 -11.31 -6.47
C SER A 41 -5.16 -10.78 -5.13
N LYS A 42 -4.37 -10.91 -4.06
CA LYS A 42 -4.73 -10.42 -2.72
C LYS A 42 -4.77 -8.90 -2.63
N ILE A 43 -3.87 -8.22 -3.32
CA ILE A 43 -3.89 -6.76 -3.48
C ILE A 43 -5.20 -6.32 -4.15
N HIS A 44 -5.57 -6.94 -5.27
CA HIS A 44 -6.82 -6.62 -5.95
C HIS A 44 -8.05 -6.94 -5.09
N GLN A 45 -8.02 -8.03 -4.33
CA GLN A 45 -9.11 -8.38 -3.42
C GLN A 45 -9.27 -7.33 -2.31
N ALA A 46 -8.18 -6.94 -1.65
CA ALA A 46 -8.18 -5.87 -0.64
C ALA A 46 -8.70 -4.55 -1.21
N TYR A 47 -8.31 -4.22 -2.45
CA TYR A 47 -8.82 -3.05 -3.16
C TYR A 47 -10.33 -3.10 -3.38
N ARG A 48 -10.83 -4.19 -3.97
CA ARG A 48 -12.26 -4.35 -4.29
C ARG A 48 -13.12 -4.28 -3.03
N VAL A 49 -12.69 -4.92 -1.95
CA VAL A 49 -13.39 -4.87 -0.65
C VAL A 49 -13.34 -3.47 -0.05
N GLY A 50 -12.18 -2.79 -0.08
CA GLY A 50 -12.04 -1.42 0.41
C GLY A 50 -12.89 -0.41 -0.38
N TYR A 51 -12.92 -0.54 -1.70
CA TYR A 51 -13.78 0.26 -2.57
C TYR A 51 -15.26 0.01 -2.26
N LEU A 52 -15.67 -1.26 -2.16
CA LEU A 52 -17.04 -1.62 -1.82
C LEU A 52 -17.45 -1.01 -0.47
N LYS A 53 -16.57 -1.08 0.53
CA LYS A 53 -16.77 -0.45 1.84
C LYS A 53 -17.01 1.06 1.71
N VAL A 54 -16.13 1.80 1.03
CA VAL A 54 -16.29 3.26 0.84
C VAL A 54 -17.60 3.58 0.13
N ARG A 55 -17.97 2.81 -0.90
CA ARG A 55 -19.22 3.02 -1.63
C ARG A 55 -20.45 2.74 -0.76
N ILE A 56 -20.48 1.64 -0.01
CA ILE A 56 -21.61 1.32 0.88
C ILE A 56 -21.74 2.35 2.00
N LEU A 57 -20.61 2.80 2.56
CA LEU A 57 -20.61 3.78 3.65
C LEU A 57 -20.94 5.21 3.18
N ASN A 58 -20.54 5.59 1.96
CA ASN A 58 -20.90 6.90 1.38
C ASN A 58 -22.33 6.94 0.84
N ASP A 59 -22.94 5.79 0.57
CA ASP A 59 -24.35 5.69 0.24
C ASP A 59 -25.17 5.65 1.54
N VAL A 60 -25.63 6.84 1.99
CA VAL A 60 -26.33 7.04 3.27
C VAL A 60 -27.55 6.13 3.44
N VAL A 61 -28.15 5.65 2.34
CA VAL A 61 -29.28 4.72 2.38
C VAL A 61 -28.81 3.29 2.63
N LEU A 62 -27.73 2.87 1.97
CA LEU A 62 -27.17 1.51 2.12
C LEU A 62 -26.39 1.35 3.44
N ALA A 63 -25.71 2.40 3.91
CA ALA A 63 -24.99 2.43 5.18
C ALA A 63 -25.90 2.17 6.39
N ARG A 64 -27.18 2.59 6.31
CA ARG A 64 -28.18 2.38 7.38
C ARG A 64 -28.70 0.94 7.46
N VAL A 65 -28.51 0.14 6.40
CA VAL A 65 -28.94 -1.27 6.33
C VAL A 65 -27.79 -2.21 6.71
N LEU A 66 -26.55 -1.72 6.66
CA LEU A 66 -25.39 -2.53 6.99
C LEU A 66 -25.23 -2.63 8.51
N ASP A 67 -25.31 -3.84 9.03
CA ASP A 67 -25.05 -4.11 10.44
C ASP A 67 -23.53 -4.05 10.74
N GLU A 68 -23.21 -3.79 12.00
CA GLU A 68 -21.82 -3.68 12.46
C GLU A 68 -20.99 -4.95 12.16
N ALA A 69 -21.61 -6.13 12.18
CA ALA A 69 -20.93 -7.39 11.90
C ALA A 69 -20.50 -7.50 10.43
N THR A 70 -21.29 -6.97 9.48
CA THR A 70 -20.88 -6.94 8.07
C THR A 70 -19.72 -5.97 7.85
N VAL A 71 -19.73 -4.79 8.50
CA VAL A 71 -18.60 -3.84 8.45
C VAL A 71 -17.34 -4.47 9.04
N ALA A 72 -17.45 -5.15 10.18
CA ALA A 72 -16.35 -5.87 10.81
C ALA A 72 -15.79 -6.97 9.90
N SER A 73 -16.67 -7.71 9.21
CA SER A 73 -16.28 -8.74 8.24
C SER A 73 -15.51 -8.17 7.04
N LEU A 74 -15.96 -7.02 6.49
CA LEU A 74 -15.23 -6.32 5.43
C LEU A 74 -13.83 -5.88 5.89
N ASN A 75 -13.73 -5.34 7.10
CA ASN A 75 -12.44 -4.96 7.68
C ASN A 75 -11.52 -6.17 7.89
N SER A 76 -12.07 -7.28 8.39
CA SER A 76 -11.33 -8.53 8.59
C SER A 76 -10.80 -9.08 7.27
N MET A 77 -11.60 -9.06 6.20
CA MET A 77 -11.15 -9.47 4.86
C MET A 77 -10.00 -8.61 4.33
N ILE A 78 -10.08 -7.29 4.49
CA ILE A 78 -8.99 -6.37 4.10
C ILE A 78 -7.73 -6.69 4.91
N HIS A 79 -7.88 -6.85 6.23
CA HIS A 79 -6.76 -7.16 7.13
C HIS A 79 -6.11 -8.50 6.81
N SER A 80 -6.90 -9.55 6.57
CA SER A 80 -6.40 -10.87 6.18
C SER A 80 -5.67 -10.84 4.84
N ASN A 81 -6.21 -10.13 3.84
CA ASN A 81 -5.51 -9.96 2.56
C ASN A 81 -4.20 -9.21 2.72
N ASN A 82 -4.18 -8.15 3.52
CA ASN A 82 -2.96 -7.40 3.82
C ASN A 82 -1.91 -8.28 4.51
N ALA A 83 -2.30 -9.08 5.50
CA ALA A 83 -1.42 -10.02 6.21
C ALA A 83 -0.77 -11.02 5.23
N ILE A 84 -1.52 -11.55 4.28
CA ILE A 84 -0.98 -12.45 3.25
C ILE A 84 0.01 -11.71 2.34
N VAL A 85 -0.34 -10.51 1.86
CA VAL A 85 0.52 -9.69 1.00
C VAL A 85 1.85 -9.39 1.68
N ILE A 86 1.81 -8.85 2.90
CA ILE A 86 3.02 -8.45 3.62
C ILE A 86 3.85 -9.68 4.03
N SER A 87 3.23 -10.81 4.38
CA SER A 87 3.95 -12.06 4.67
C SER A 87 4.73 -12.55 3.45
N LEU A 88 4.06 -12.64 2.29
CA LEU A 88 4.68 -13.15 1.07
C LEU A 88 5.79 -12.23 0.56
N LEU A 89 5.63 -10.90 0.68
CA LEU A 89 6.65 -9.95 0.28
C LEU A 89 7.83 -9.90 1.26
N LYS A 90 7.57 -10.05 2.58
CA LYS A 90 8.62 -10.16 3.61
C LYS A 90 9.50 -11.39 3.38
N ASP A 91 8.90 -12.52 2.99
CA ASP A 91 9.61 -13.78 2.78
C ASP A 91 10.35 -13.81 1.41
N ASP A 92 10.11 -12.84 0.54
CA ASP A 92 10.83 -12.66 -0.72
C ASP A 92 12.05 -11.74 -0.52
N SER A 93 13.22 -12.34 -0.27
CA SER A 93 14.47 -11.58 -0.11
C SER A 93 14.84 -10.78 -1.36
N THR A 94 14.46 -11.26 -2.55
CA THR A 94 14.76 -10.55 -3.81
C THR A 94 13.95 -9.27 -3.94
N PHE A 95 12.70 -9.28 -3.46
CA PHE A 95 11.84 -8.11 -3.44
C PHE A 95 12.41 -7.01 -2.53
N ILE A 96 12.82 -7.36 -1.31
CA ILE A 96 13.39 -6.41 -0.35
C ILE A 96 14.72 -5.84 -0.89
N GLN A 97 15.60 -6.70 -1.40
CA GLN A 97 16.87 -6.25 -1.99
C GLN A 97 16.66 -5.30 -3.17
N GLU A 98 15.72 -5.59 -4.07
CA GLU A 98 15.41 -4.71 -5.20
C GLU A 98 14.85 -3.36 -4.72
N LEU A 99 13.96 -3.37 -3.73
CA LEU A 99 13.41 -2.15 -3.12
C LEU A 99 14.52 -1.22 -2.63
N PHE A 100 15.45 -1.76 -1.84
CA PHE A 100 16.58 -0.98 -1.31
C PHE A 100 17.59 -0.58 -2.37
N THR A 101 17.83 -1.43 -3.37
CA THR A 101 18.69 -1.11 -4.51
C THR A 101 18.16 0.10 -5.29
N ARG A 102 16.85 0.15 -5.55
CA ARG A 102 16.20 1.28 -6.22
C ARG A 102 16.22 2.55 -5.39
N LEU A 103 16.02 2.43 -4.07
CA LEU A 103 16.05 3.57 -3.14
C LEU A 103 17.43 4.21 -3.03
N ARG A 104 18.49 3.39 -3.08
CA ARG A 104 19.90 3.84 -3.03
C ARG A 104 20.45 4.30 -4.37
N SER A 105 19.85 3.88 -5.48
CA SER A 105 20.41 4.16 -6.79
C SER A 105 20.41 5.68 -7.06
N PRO A 106 21.57 6.27 -7.38
CA PRO A 106 21.68 7.69 -7.71
C PRO A 106 21.03 8.01 -9.07
N THR A 107 20.71 7.00 -9.88
CA THR A 107 20.03 7.17 -11.17
C THR A 107 18.51 7.18 -11.06
N THR A 108 17.95 6.91 -9.88
CA THR A 108 16.50 6.93 -9.65
C THR A 108 16.02 8.39 -9.66
N SER A 109 15.04 8.71 -10.50
CA SER A 109 14.46 10.06 -10.56
C SER A 109 13.85 10.47 -9.22
N ALA A 110 13.81 11.78 -8.93
CA ALA A 110 13.25 12.29 -7.67
C ALA A 110 11.79 11.83 -7.45
N GLU A 111 10.97 11.81 -8.50
CA GLU A 111 9.60 11.29 -8.45
C GLU A 111 9.57 9.79 -8.12
N SER A 112 10.37 8.97 -8.80
CA SER A 112 10.41 7.52 -8.53
C SER A 112 10.90 7.23 -7.11
N LYS A 113 11.88 8.00 -6.62
CA LYS A 113 12.40 7.89 -5.27
C LYS A 113 11.33 8.23 -4.23
N LYS A 114 10.56 9.29 -4.47
CA LYS A 114 9.40 9.64 -3.65
C LYS A 114 8.37 8.50 -3.62
N ASN A 115 8.05 7.91 -4.78
CA ASN A 115 7.12 6.78 -4.87
C ASN A 115 7.61 5.57 -4.05
N LEU A 116 8.90 5.27 -4.12
CA LEU A 116 9.53 4.18 -3.34
C LEU A 116 9.49 4.45 -1.83
N VAL A 117 9.73 5.68 -1.38
CA VAL A 117 9.63 6.06 0.04
C VAL A 117 8.19 5.94 0.55
N TYR A 118 7.21 6.40 -0.23
CA TYR A 118 5.80 6.19 0.10
C TYR A 118 5.44 4.70 0.15
N PHE A 119 5.93 3.91 -0.81
CA PHE A 119 5.73 2.46 -0.80
C PHE A 119 6.32 1.83 0.47
N LEU A 120 7.56 2.18 0.84
CA LEU A 120 8.22 1.68 2.04
C LEU A 120 7.45 2.03 3.31
N ARG A 121 6.93 3.27 3.41
CA ARG A 121 6.07 3.70 4.52
C ARG A 121 4.80 2.86 4.61
N GLU A 122 4.12 2.64 3.49
CA GLU A 122 2.92 1.82 3.44
C GLU A 122 3.23 0.36 3.77
N PHE A 123 4.35 -0.17 3.28
CA PHE A 123 4.84 -1.52 3.60
C PHE A 123 5.05 -1.70 5.11
N CYS A 124 5.70 -0.72 5.76
CA CYS A 124 5.82 -0.68 7.22
C CYS A 124 4.47 -0.56 7.92
N SER A 125 3.52 0.20 7.37
CA SER A 125 2.16 0.30 7.92
C SER A 125 1.40 -1.04 7.83
N LEU A 126 1.56 -1.78 6.73
CA LEU A 126 0.95 -3.09 6.51
C LEU A 126 1.46 -4.15 7.50
N SER A 127 2.68 -3.99 8.03
CA SER A 127 3.23 -4.88 9.07
C SER A 127 2.34 -4.99 10.30
N LYS A 128 1.49 -3.99 10.60
CA LYS A 128 0.48 -4.05 11.66
C LYS A 128 -0.52 -5.20 11.50
N SER A 129 -0.59 -5.81 10.31
CA SER A 129 -1.42 -6.98 10.03
C SER A 129 -0.72 -8.31 10.33
N LEU A 130 0.57 -8.28 10.68
CA LEU A 130 1.35 -9.44 11.08
C LEU A 130 1.31 -9.65 12.59
N GLN A 131 1.67 -10.86 13.04
CA GLN A 131 1.91 -11.12 14.47
C GLN A 131 3.17 -10.41 14.96
N MET A 132 3.22 -10.08 16.26
CA MET A 132 4.32 -9.30 16.87
C MET A 132 5.72 -9.84 16.53
N VAL A 133 5.90 -11.16 16.56
CA VAL A 133 7.19 -11.81 16.23
C VAL A 133 7.61 -11.55 14.78
N GLN A 134 6.66 -11.64 13.85
CA GLN A 134 6.92 -11.39 12.42
C GLN A 134 7.16 -9.90 12.14
N GLN A 135 6.51 -9.00 12.88
CA GLN A 135 6.79 -7.56 12.80
C GLN A 135 8.23 -7.26 13.20
N LEU A 136 8.67 -7.78 14.36
CA LEU A 136 10.04 -7.56 14.84
C LEU A 136 11.08 -8.10 13.87
N GLN A 137 10.83 -9.28 13.29
CA GLN A 137 11.70 -9.85 12.27
C GLN A 137 11.79 -8.95 11.03
N LEU A 138 10.63 -8.51 10.50
CA LEU A 138 10.59 -7.62 9.35
C LEU A 138 11.38 -6.32 9.62
N PHE A 139 11.16 -5.66 10.77
CA PHE A 139 11.87 -4.44 11.09
C PHE A 139 13.38 -4.67 11.24
N ARG A 140 13.79 -5.80 11.81
CA ARG A 140 15.22 -6.17 11.88
C ARG A 140 15.82 -6.32 10.48
N ASP A 141 15.11 -6.99 9.57
CA ASP A 141 15.56 -7.19 8.19
C ASP A 141 15.67 -5.85 7.46
N LEU A 142 14.68 -4.97 7.60
CA LEU A 142 14.71 -3.60 7.03
C LEU A 142 15.87 -2.76 7.62
N ILE A 143 16.17 -2.92 8.91
CA ILE A 143 17.30 -2.23 9.56
C ILE A 143 18.63 -2.74 9.01
N ASN A 144 18.80 -4.05 8.87
CA ASN A 144 20.01 -4.65 8.28
C ASN A 144 20.20 -4.23 6.83
N GLU A 145 19.10 -4.08 6.09
CA GLU A 145 19.09 -3.54 4.73
C GLU A 145 19.28 -2.02 4.69
N GLY A 146 19.42 -1.33 5.82
CA GLY A 146 19.79 0.09 5.93
C GLY A 146 18.66 1.09 5.69
N ILE A 147 17.47 0.82 6.25
CA ILE A 147 16.33 1.76 6.24
C ILE A 147 16.65 3.14 6.81
N PHE A 148 17.56 3.23 7.78
CA PHE A 148 17.93 4.51 8.39
C PHE A 148 18.65 5.45 7.41
N ASP A 149 19.49 4.92 6.53
CA ASP A 149 20.17 5.72 5.50
C ASP A 149 19.15 6.34 4.55
N ILE A 150 18.13 5.55 4.15
CA ILE A 150 17.05 6.00 3.29
C ILE A 150 16.21 7.09 3.96
N ILE A 151 15.87 6.92 5.24
CA ILE A 151 15.09 7.92 6.00
C ILE A 151 15.92 9.20 6.16
N SER A 152 17.20 9.09 6.49
CA SER A 152 18.10 10.24 6.65
C SER A 152 18.21 11.04 5.34
N ASP A 153 18.38 10.35 4.21
CA ASP A 153 18.43 10.96 2.88
C ASP A 153 17.08 11.58 2.47
N ALA A 154 15.96 10.91 2.77
CA ALA A 154 14.63 11.46 2.53
C ALA A 154 14.36 12.74 3.35
N LEU A 155 14.84 12.82 4.60
CA LEU A 155 14.73 14.00 5.45
C LEU A 155 15.61 15.17 4.97
N GLN A 156 16.74 14.88 4.32
CA GLN A 156 17.61 15.89 3.72
C GLN A 156 17.07 16.44 2.40
N SER A 157 16.25 15.64 1.69
CA SER A 157 15.52 16.12 0.52
C SER A 157 14.46 17.17 0.95
N GLN A 158 14.52 18.37 0.39
CA GLN A 158 13.72 19.56 0.77
C GLN A 158 12.19 19.44 0.58
N ASP A 159 11.62 18.23 0.47
CA ASP A 159 10.20 18.00 0.26
C ASP A 159 9.46 17.98 1.62
N LYS A 160 9.13 19.18 2.12
CA LYS A 160 8.46 19.42 3.43
C LYS A 160 7.13 18.66 3.62
N LYS A 161 6.57 18.02 2.59
CA LYS A 161 5.37 17.17 2.70
C LYS A 161 5.62 15.77 3.27
N LEU A 162 6.86 15.27 3.26
CA LEU A 162 7.19 13.95 3.82
C LEU A 162 7.46 13.98 5.34
N VAL A 163 7.76 15.16 5.89
CA VAL A 163 8.18 15.35 7.29
C VAL A 163 6.99 15.40 8.27
N LEU A 164 5.75 15.58 7.79
CA LEU A 164 4.60 15.96 8.61
C LEU A 164 3.64 14.82 8.99
N THR A 165 4.02 13.55 8.91
CA THR A 165 3.10 12.44 9.27
C THR A 165 3.75 11.38 10.16
N GLY A 166 4.56 11.85 11.12
CA GLY A 166 4.94 11.08 12.32
C GLY A 166 3.81 11.06 13.34
#